data_AF-A0A1B6ICN4-F1
#
_entry.id   AF-A0A1B6ICN4-F1
#
_cell.length_a   1.000
_cell.length_b   1.000
_cell.length_c   1.000
_cell.angle_alpha   90.00
_cell.angle_beta   90.00
_cell.angle_gamma   90.00
#
_symmetry.space_group_name_H-M   'P 1'
#
loop_
_entity.id
_entity.type
_entity.pdbx_description
1 polymer ?
#
loop_
_entity_poly.entity_id
_entity_poly.type
_entity_poly.pdbx_seq_one_letter_code
_entity_poly.pdbx_strand_id
1 'polypeptide(L)'
;GTAIRQNCDDVDKMKQAVWATFFHKLSTADKPQHGLCPAGTTSWCKYNRSKEFNVEPPLPKNNIPSTIMEVIKPIYQDLANPTLLKKCVHGKTQNQNESFNNRL
;
A
#
# COMPACT_ATOMS: atom_id res chain seq x y z
N GLY A 1 1.19 8.26 0.97
CA GLY A 1 -0.04 8.94 1.44
C GLY A 1 -1.31 8.55 0.70
N THR A 2 -1.30 8.31 -0.62
CA THR A 2 -2.52 8.04 -1.42
C THR A 2 -3.34 6.85 -0.93
N ALA A 3 -2.69 5.73 -0.60
CA ALA A 3 -3.34 4.53 -0.07
C ALA A 3 -4.16 4.77 1.21
N ILE A 4 -3.69 5.65 2.10
CA ILE A 4 -4.38 5.99 3.36
C ILE A 4 -5.54 6.97 3.08
N ARG A 5 -5.33 7.98 2.24
CA ARG A 5 -6.36 8.98 1.92
C ARG A 5 -7.56 8.39 1.16
N GLN A 6 -7.33 7.36 0.34
CA GLN A 6 -8.39 6.66 -0.39
C GLN A 6 -9.26 5.77 0.50
N ASN A 7 -8.84 5.52 1.74
CA ASN A 7 -9.54 4.68 2.71
C ASN A 7 -9.72 5.44 4.03
N CYS A 8 -9.87 6.78 3.97
CA CYS A 8 -9.84 7.62 5.16
C CYS A 8 -10.93 7.26 6.17
N ASP A 9 -12.06 6.72 5.75
CA ASP A 9 -13.16 6.31 6.60
C ASP A 9 -12.97 4.94 7.29
N ASP A 10 -11.95 4.16 6.90
CA ASP A 10 -11.85 2.74 7.28
C ASP A 10 -10.40 2.31 7.58
N VAL A 11 -10.11 2.15 8.88
CA VAL A 11 -8.78 1.78 9.40
C VAL A 11 -8.32 0.42 8.89
N ASP A 12 -9.24 -0.53 8.72
CA ASP A 12 -8.89 -1.87 8.24
C ASP A 12 -8.52 -1.82 6.75
N LYS A 13 -9.25 -1.04 5.95
CA LYS A 13 -8.87 -0.79 4.56
C LYS A 13 -7.56 -0.01 4.43
N MET A 14 -7.28 0.96 5.32
CA MET A 14 -5.96 1.62 5.34
C MET A 14 -4.84 0.60 5.60
N LYS A 15 -5.01 -0.24 6.62
CA LYS A 15 -4.05 -1.29 6.98
C LYS A 15 -3.84 -2.25 5.81
N GLN A 16 -4.93 -2.70 5.18
CA GLN A 16 -4.88 -3.54 4.00
C GLN A 16 -4.14 -2.85 2.85
N ALA A 17 -4.39 -1.57 2.60
CA ALA A 17 -3.73 -0.82 1.54
C ALA A 17 -2.23 -0.61 1.80
N VAL A 18 -1.80 -0.42 3.06
CA VAL A 18 -0.38 -0.41 3.45
C VAL A 18 0.27 -1.75 3.11
N TRP A 19 -0.31 -2.87 3.59
CA TRP A 19 0.22 -4.21 3.31
C TRP A 19 0.14 -4.61 1.83
N ALA A 20 -0.85 -4.11 1.09
CA ALA A 20 -0.95 -4.30 -0.35
C ALA A 20 0.30 -3.80 -1.07
N THR A 21 0.84 -2.64 -0.68
CA THR A 21 2.08 -2.14 -1.29
C THR A 21 3.31 -2.95 -0.91
N PHE A 22 3.39 -3.47 0.33
CA PHE A 22 4.46 -4.39 0.76
C PHE A 22 4.48 -5.65 -0.10
N PHE A 23 3.36 -6.37 -0.15
CA PHE A 23 3.27 -7.62 -0.90
C PHE A 23 3.38 -7.41 -2.41
N HIS A 24 2.88 -6.28 -2.93
CA HIS A 24 3.08 -5.93 -4.33
C HIS A 24 4.56 -5.79 -4.70
N LYS A 25 5.40 -5.23 -3.81
CA LYS A 25 6.84 -5.09 -4.02
C LYS A 25 7.63 -6.38 -3.79
N LEU A 26 7.14 -7.26 -2.93
CA LEU A 26 7.70 -8.60 -2.71
C LEU A 26 7.30 -9.60 -3.81
N SER A 27 6.26 -9.29 -4.59
CA SER A 27 5.72 -10.15 -5.63
C SER A 27 6.74 -10.45 -6.73
N THR A 28 6.82 -11.71 -7.14
CA THR A 28 7.67 -12.19 -8.24
C THR A 28 6.84 -12.99 -9.24
N ALA A 29 7.41 -13.33 -10.41
CA ALA A 29 6.71 -14.11 -11.41
C ALA A 29 6.33 -15.51 -10.86
N ASP A 30 7.26 -16.14 -10.14
CA ASP A 30 7.07 -17.47 -9.55
C ASP A 30 6.20 -17.45 -8.28
N LYS A 31 6.22 -16.33 -7.55
CA LYS A 31 5.45 -16.13 -6.31
C LYS A 31 4.65 -14.83 -6.38
N PRO A 32 3.50 -14.81 -7.08
CA PRO A 32 2.65 -13.63 -7.17
C PRO A 32 1.96 -13.34 -5.84
N GLN A 33 2.07 -12.09 -5.35
CA GLN A 33 1.53 -11.66 -4.05
C GLN A 33 0.60 -10.45 -4.17
N HIS A 34 -0.39 -10.54 -5.06
CA HIS A 34 -1.32 -9.44 -5.36
C HIS A 34 -2.66 -9.52 -4.61
N GLY A 35 -2.81 -10.45 -3.65
CA GLY A 35 -4.08 -10.73 -2.98
C GLY A 35 -4.67 -9.56 -2.18
N LEU A 36 -3.84 -8.65 -1.66
CA LEU A 36 -4.31 -7.45 -0.95
C LEU A 36 -4.45 -6.22 -1.84
N CYS A 37 -3.96 -6.28 -3.08
CA CYS A 37 -4.12 -5.18 -4.01
C CYS A 37 -5.60 -4.99 -4.38
N PRO A 38 -6.06 -3.76 -4.67
CA PRO A 38 -7.43 -3.56 -5.11
C PRO A 38 -7.74 -4.36 -6.38
N ALA A 39 -8.97 -4.81 -6.50
CA ALA A 39 -9.51 -5.46 -7.69
C ALA A 39 -10.19 -4.44 -8.61
N GLY A 40 -10.70 -4.89 -9.76
CA GLY A 40 -11.46 -4.05 -10.69
C GLY A 40 -10.61 -3.31 -11.73
N THR A 41 -11.30 -2.79 -12.73
CA THR A 41 -10.71 -2.19 -13.94
C THR A 41 -9.90 -0.92 -13.66
N THR A 42 -10.16 -0.25 -12.54
CA THR A 42 -9.46 0.95 -12.07
C THR A 42 -8.32 0.65 -11.09
N SER A 43 -8.03 -0.64 -10.83
CA SER A 43 -6.94 -1.02 -9.95
C SER A 43 -5.59 -0.51 -10.46
N TRP A 44 -4.80 0.06 -9.54
CA TRP A 44 -3.41 0.40 -9.80
C TRP A 44 -2.52 -0.85 -9.93
N CYS A 45 -2.98 -2.00 -9.45
CA CYS A 45 -2.30 -3.27 -9.59
C CYS A 45 -2.57 -3.87 -10.97
N LYS A 46 -1.60 -3.75 -11.88
CA LYS A 46 -1.72 -4.25 -13.25
C LYS A 46 -2.01 -5.76 -13.33
N TYR A 47 -1.49 -6.53 -12.38
CA TYR A 47 -1.75 -7.97 -12.28
C TYR A 47 -3.22 -8.27 -11.96
N ASN A 48 -3.84 -7.57 -11.00
CA ASN A 48 -5.27 -7.77 -10.72
C ASN A 48 -6.12 -7.21 -11.86
N ARG A 49 -5.74 -6.07 -12.42
CA ARG A 49 -6.44 -5.47 -13.56
C ARG A 49 -6.46 -6.39 -14.78
N SER A 50 -5.38 -7.13 -15.06
CA SER A 50 -5.36 -8.04 -16.21
C SER A 50 -6.36 -9.19 -16.06
N LYS A 51 -6.62 -9.65 -14.82
CA LYS A 51 -7.65 -10.66 -14.53
C LYS A 51 -9.05 -10.18 -14.88
N GLU A 52 -9.36 -8.92 -14.64
CA GLU A 52 -10.66 -8.32 -14.98
C GLU A 52 -10.91 -8.30 -16.49
N PHE A 53 -9.85 -8.16 -17.29
CA PHE A 53 -9.93 -8.15 -18.74
C PHE A 53 -9.66 -9.53 -19.38
N ASN A 54 -9.47 -10.58 -18.58
CA ASN A 54 -9.05 -11.92 -19.03
C ASN A 54 -7.82 -11.89 -19.95
N VAL A 55 -6.84 -11.05 -19.65
CA VAL A 55 -5.55 -10.97 -20.36
C VAL A 55 -4.41 -11.42 -19.47
N GLU A 56 -3.30 -11.84 -20.09
CA GLU A 56 -2.11 -12.24 -19.34
C GLU A 56 -1.58 -11.08 -18.49
N PRO A 57 -1.24 -11.34 -17.21
CA PRO A 57 -0.67 -10.32 -16.35
C PRO A 57 0.73 -9.95 -16.84
N PRO A 58 1.11 -8.66 -16.76
CA PRO A 58 2.46 -8.26 -17.07
C PRO A 58 3.44 -8.89 -16.07
N LEU A 59 4.64 -9.23 -16.56
CA LEU A 59 5.73 -9.67 -15.69
C LEU A 59 6.00 -8.61 -14.59
N PRO A 60 6.26 -9.05 -13.35
CA PRO A 60 6.61 -8.13 -12.28
C PRO A 60 7.85 -7.32 -12.65
N LYS A 61 7.73 -6.00 -12.54
CA LYS A 61 8.84 -5.05 -12.72
C LYS A 61 9.15 -4.40 -11.39
N ASN A 62 10.43 -4.23 -11.07
CA ASN A 62 10.89 -3.52 -9.87
C ASN A 62 10.43 -4.17 -8.56
N ASN A 63 10.47 -5.51 -8.51
CA ASN A 63 10.37 -6.25 -7.26
C ASN A 63 11.62 -6.00 -6.41
N ILE A 64 11.46 -6.02 -5.10
CA ILE A 64 12.54 -5.83 -4.15
C ILE A 64 12.90 -7.20 -3.58
N PRO A 65 14.19 -7.56 -3.48
CA PRO A 65 14.61 -8.84 -2.90
C PRO A 65 14.03 -9.06 -1.51
N SER A 66 13.68 -10.31 -1.18
CA SER A 66 13.04 -10.65 0.10
C SER A 66 13.87 -10.19 1.30
N THR A 67 15.20 -10.30 1.24
CA THR A 67 16.12 -9.84 2.29
C THR A 67 15.95 -8.36 2.60
N ILE A 68 15.76 -7.50 1.59
CA ILE A 68 15.50 -6.07 1.80
C ILE A 68 14.08 -5.85 2.30
N MET A 69 13.10 -6.59 1.76
CA MET A 69 11.71 -6.53 2.23
C MET A 69 11.58 -6.91 3.71
N GLU A 70 12.36 -7.88 4.18
CA GLU A 70 12.43 -8.29 5.59
C GLU A 70 12.97 -7.17 6.48
N VAL A 71 14.04 -6.49 6.04
CA VAL A 71 14.62 -5.34 6.76
C VAL A 71 13.62 -4.18 6.89
N ILE A 72 12.82 -3.90 5.85
CA ILE A 72 11.84 -2.80 5.89
C ILE A 72 10.48 -3.21 6.46
N LYS A 73 10.24 -4.49 6.72
CA LYS A 73 8.96 -4.99 7.25
C LYS A 73 8.54 -4.32 8.57
N PRO A 74 9.44 -4.02 9.54
CA PRO A 74 9.09 -3.27 10.74
C PRO A 74 8.49 -1.89 10.44
N ILE A 75 9.03 -1.19 9.44
CA ILE A 75 8.49 0.11 8.99
C ILE A 75 7.04 -0.05 8.51
N TYR A 76 6.76 -1.12 7.76
CA TYR A 76 5.40 -1.45 7.34
C TYR A 76 4.47 -1.83 8.49
N GLN A 77 4.97 -2.50 9.53
CA GLN A 77 4.21 -2.79 10.75
C GLN A 77 3.82 -1.51 11.49
N ASP A 78 4.75 -0.57 11.61
CA ASP A 78 4.49 0.75 12.21
C ASP A 78 3.48 1.55 11.38
N LEU A 79 3.66 1.59 10.05
CA LEU A 79 2.71 2.27 9.14
C LEU A 79 1.32 1.62 9.16
N ALA A 80 1.23 0.33 9.45
CA ALA A 80 -0.01 -0.44 9.54
C ALA A 80 -0.61 -0.45 10.96
N ASN A 81 -0.03 0.30 11.91
CA ASN A 81 -0.46 0.35 13.28
C ASN A 81 -1.87 0.98 13.38
N PRO A 82 -2.91 0.26 13.86
CA PRO A 82 -4.27 0.78 13.91
C PRO A 82 -4.41 2.04 14.77
N THR A 83 -3.62 2.17 15.84
CA THR A 83 -3.63 3.35 16.71
C THR A 83 -3.11 4.59 15.97
N LEU A 84 -2.11 4.43 15.10
CA LEU A 84 -1.62 5.52 14.25
C LEU A 84 -2.60 5.80 13.11
N LEU A 85 -3.12 4.76 12.45
CA LEU A 85 -4.07 4.89 11.34
C LEU A 85 -5.39 5.54 11.75
N LYS A 86 -5.90 5.30 12.97
CA LYS A 86 -7.08 5.99 13.52
C LYS A 86 -6.93 7.51 13.51
N LYS A 87 -5.70 8.04 13.66
CA LYS A 87 -5.44 9.49 13.56
C LYS A 87 -5.58 10.02 12.14
N CYS A 88 -5.43 9.16 11.14
CA CYS A 88 -5.57 9.50 9.72
C CYS A 88 -7.03 9.48 9.23
N VAL A 89 -7.99 9.04 10.06
CA VAL A 89 -9.38 8.80 9.63
C VAL A 89 -10.09 10.05 9.13
N HIS A 90 -9.74 11.21 9.71
CA HIS A 90 -10.35 12.47 9.32
C HIS A 90 -9.87 12.98 7.95
N GLY A 91 -8.92 12.30 7.31
CA GLY A 91 -8.37 12.68 6.00
C GLY A 91 -7.67 14.05 5.98
N LYS A 92 -7.54 14.71 7.13
CA LYS A 92 -6.95 16.04 7.27
C LYS A 92 -5.44 15.96 7.01
N THR A 93 -4.93 16.99 6.36
CA THR A 93 -3.49 17.21 6.22
C THR A 93 -2.84 17.25 7.61
N GLN A 94 -1.56 16.83 7.69
CA GLN A 94 -0.80 16.93 8.93
C GLN A 94 -1.01 18.34 9.51
N ASN A 95 -1.31 18.39 10.81
CA ASN A 95 -1.39 19.63 11.57
C ASN A 95 -0.25 20.54 11.10
N GLN A 96 -0.56 21.72 10.56
CA GLN A 96 0.43 22.66 10.06
C GLN A 96 1.50 22.95 11.14
N ASN A 97 1.13 22.91 12.42
CA ASN A 97 2.02 23.16 13.55
C ASN A 97 2.98 21.99 13.89
N GLU A 98 2.73 20.79 13.33
CA GLU A 98 3.57 19.59 13.50
C GLU A 98 4.28 19.18 12.19
N SER A 99 4.09 19.94 11.11
CA SER A 99 4.81 19.70 9.88
C SER A 99 6.23 20.27 9.98
N PHE A 100 7.23 19.43 9.67
CA PHE A 100 8.64 19.84 9.63
C PHE A 100 8.89 21.00 8.65
N ASN A 101 7.96 21.23 7.71
CA ASN A 101 8.03 22.24 6.67
C ASN A 101 7.48 23.62 7.07
N ASN A 102 7.02 23.82 8.32
CA ASN A 102 6.46 25.09 8.78
C ASN A 102 7.41 25.94 9.64
N ARG A 103 8.72 25.61 9.61
CA ARG A 103 9.79 26.39 10.26
C ARG A 103 10.81 26.94 9.25
N LEU A 104 10.37 27.31 8.05
CA LEU A 104 11.13 28.12 7.10
C LEU A 104 10.37 29.41 6.80
#